data_AF-A0A1G5GEQ0-F1
#
_entry.id   AF-A0A1G5GEQ0-F1
#
_cell.length_a   1.000
_cell.length_b   1.000
_cell.length_c   1.000
_cell.angle_alpha   90.00
_cell.angle_beta   90.00
_cell.angle_gamma   90.00
#
_symmetry.space_group_name_H-M   'P 1'
#
loop_
_entity.id
_entity.type
_entity.pdbx_description
1 polymer ?
#
loop_
_entity_poly.entity_id
_entity_poly.type
_entity_poly.pdbx_seq_one_letter_code
_entity_poly.pdbx_strand_id
1 'polypeptide(L)' 'MELFEAINQRKTIRDFENEVISKEILEKIISAGLKAPTNDHMRDWQFVVVTDKDVAVRLA' A
#
# COMPACT_ATOMS: atom_id res chain seq x y z
N MET A 1 -5.30 13.78 11.40
CA MET A 1 -4.74 12.75 12.29
C MET A 1 -3.23 12.92 12.27
N GLU A 2 -2.63 12.97 13.45
CA GLU A 2 -1.18 13.08 13.60
C GLU A 2 -0.51 11.72 13.40
N LEU A 3 0.78 11.70 13.04
CA LEU A 3 1.51 10.48 12.68
C LEU A 3 1.40 9.38 13.76
N PHE A 4 1.67 9.72 15.01
CA PHE A 4 1.66 8.74 16.11
C PHE A 4 0.27 8.24 16.46
N GLU A 5 -0.76 9.05 16.24
CA GLU A 5 -2.15 8.62 16.39
C GLU A 5 -2.50 7.55 15.34
N ALA A 6 -2.12 7.77 14.08
CA ALA A 6 -2.33 6.82 12.98
C ALA A 6 -1.68 5.46 13.24
N ILE A 7 -0.45 5.48 13.76
CA ILE A 7 0.31 4.27 14.10
C ILE A 7 -0.41 3.49 15.22
N ASN A 8 -0.81 4.17 16.29
CA ASN A 8 -1.45 3.54 17.45
C ASN A 8 -2.87 3.03 17.16
N GLN A 9 -3.59 3.66 16.23
CA GLN A 9 -4.94 3.24 15.82
C GLN A 9 -4.95 2.16 14.73
N ARG A 10 -3.79 1.77 14.18
CA ARG A 10 -3.69 0.82 13.06
C ARG A 10 -4.32 -0.54 13.43
N LYS A 11 -5.32 -0.94 12.64
CA LYS A 11 -5.97 -2.26 12.71
C LYS A 11 -5.85 -2.98 11.37
N THR A 12 -5.93 -4.30 11.40
CA THR A 12 -6.03 -5.11 10.17
C THR A 12 -7.49 -5.14 9.74
N ILE A 13 -7.79 -4.55 8.59
CA ILE A 13 -9.13 -4.52 7.98
C ILE A 13 -9.24 -5.68 6.98
N ARG A 14 -10.39 -6.35 6.94
CA ARG A 14 -10.67 -7.50 6.04
C ARG A 14 -11.92 -7.32 5.19
N ASP A 15 -12.84 -6.46 5.62
CA ASP A 15 -14.03 -6.10 4.86
C ASP A 15 -13.80 -4.74 4.21
N PHE A 16 -13.93 -4.68 2.89
CA PHE A 16 -13.67 -3.50 2.07
C PHE A 16 -14.88 -3.15 1.21
N GLU A 17 -15.09 -1.87 0.98
CA GLU A 17 -16.09 -1.39 0.02
C GLU A 17 -15.66 -1.67 -1.42
N ASN A 18 -16.64 -1.77 -2.33
CA ASN A 18 -16.41 -2.08 -3.73
C ASN A 18 -15.97 -0.85 -4.56
N GLU A 19 -15.06 -0.04 -4.01
CA GLU A 19 -14.62 1.23 -4.60
C GLU A 19 -13.27 1.12 -5.30
N VAL A 20 -13.07 1.95 -6.33
CA VAL A 20 -11.79 2.04 -7.04
C VAL A 20 -10.94 3.12 -6.38
N ILE A 21 -9.70 2.77 -6.03
CA ILE A 21 -8.72 3.71 -5.49
C ILE A 21 -8.10 4.50 -6.65
N SER A 22 -8.02 5.82 -6.51
CA SER A 22 -7.40 6.67 -7.54
C SER A 22 -5.91 6.40 -7.68
N LYS A 23 -5.38 6.58 -8.89
CA LYS A 23 -3.95 6.37 -9.18
C LYS A 23 -3.04 7.23 -8.30
N GLU A 24 -3.44 8.47 -8.02
CA GLU A 24 -2.69 9.40 -7.18
C GLU A 24 -2.50 8.87 -5.75
N ILE A 25 -3.55 8.27 -5.17
CA ILE A 25 -3.47 7.67 -3.84
C ILE A 25 -2.51 6.48 -3.85
N LEU A 26 -2.58 5.62 -4.87
CA LEU A 26 -1.68 4.47 -5.02
C LEU A 26 -0.21 4.93 -5.13
N GLU A 27 0.07 5.91 -5.98
CA GLU A 27 1.42 6.48 -6.16
C GLU A 27 1.94 7.12 -4.86
N LYS A 28 1.09 7.81 -4.11
CA LYS A 28 1.45 8.41 -2.82
C LYS A 28 1.86 7.35 -1.80
N ILE A 29 1.13 6.23 -1.72
CA ILE A 29 1.43 5.12 -0.79
C ILE A 29 2.77 4.47 -1.15
N ILE A 30 2.97 4.14 -2.43
CA ILE A 30 4.21 3.49 -2.89
C ILE A 30 5.41 4.42 -2.69
N SER A 31 5.25 5.71 -3.01
CA SER A 31 6.29 6.72 -2.80
C SER A 31 6.68 6.87 -1.33
N ALA A 32 5.74 6.71 -0.40
CA ALA A 32 6.04 6.68 1.02
C ALA A 32 6.81 5.42 1.43
N GLY A 33 6.45 4.25 0.89
CA GLY A 33 7.17 3.00 1.10
C GLY A 33 8.62 3.05 0.61
N LEU A 34 8.85 3.62 -0.58
CA LEU A 34 10.19 3.78 -1.16
C LEU A 34 11.12 4.71 -0.36
N LYS A 35 10.59 5.53 0.55
CA LYS A 35 11.39 6.38 1.45
C LYS A 35 11.90 5.64 2.68
N ALA A 36 11.45 4.41 2.93
CA ALA A 36 11.95 3.63 4.05
C ALA A 36 13.45 3.31 3.86
N PRO A 37 14.22 3.22 4.95
CA PRO A 37 15.65 2.91 4.87
C PRO A 37 15.86 1.52 4.29
N THR A 38 16.88 1.38 3.46
CA THR A 38 17.28 0.11 2.84
C THR A 38 18.72 -0.19 3.22
N ASN A 39 19.04 -1.46 3.48
CA ASN A 39 20.42 -1.88 3.68
C ASN A 39 21.27 -1.49 2.46
N ASP A 40 22.42 -0.87 2.70
CA ASP A 40 23.45 -0.54 1.71
C ASP A 40 22.92 0.06 0.39
N HIS A 41 21.84 0.85 0.46
CA HIS A 41 21.15 1.41 -0.71
C HIS A 41 20.72 0.40 -1.79
N MET A 42 20.64 -0.91 -1.48
CA MET A 42 20.31 -1.95 -2.46
C MET A 42 18.93 -1.72 -3.10
N ARG A 43 17.96 -1.21 -2.33
CA ARG A 43 16.60 -0.92 -2.80
C ARG A 43 15.96 -2.10 -3.56
N ASP A 44 16.21 -3.33 -3.11
CA ASP A 44 15.70 -4.57 -3.69
C ASP A 44 14.20 -4.79 -3.38
N TRP A 45 13.37 -3.76 -3.58
CA TRP A 45 11.93 -3.84 -3.45
C TRP A 45 11.29 -3.67 -4.82
N GLN A 46 10.37 -4.57 -5.13
CA GLN A 46 9.54 -4.49 -6.31
C GLN A 46 8.08 -4.45 -5.86
N PHE A 47 7.37 -3.41 -6.29
CA PHE A 47 5.94 -3.28 -6.04
C PHE A 47 5.19 -3.58 -7.33
N VAL A 48 4.31 -4.58 -7.28
CA VAL A 48 3.37 -4.89 -8.37
C VAL A 48 1.97 -4.49 -7.89
N VAL A 49 1.34 -3.55 -8.59
CA VAL A 49 0.02 -3.05 -8.25
C VAL A 49 -1.02 -3.77 -9.11
N VAL A 50 -1.91 -4.51 -8.48
CA VAL A 50 -3.04 -5.19 -9.13
C VAL A 50 -4.32 -4.40 -8.85
N THR A 51 -4.86 -3.74 -9.88
CA THR A 51 -6.14 -3.01 -9.79
C THR A 51 -7.30 -3.75 -10.46
N ASP A 52 -6.97 -4.75 -11.29
CA ASP A 52 -7.96 -5.61 -11.93
C ASP A 52 -8.52 -6.60 -10.90
N LYS A 53 -9.84 -6.59 -10.72
CA LYS A 53 -10.54 -7.40 -9.73
C LYS A 53 -10.49 -8.89 -10.06
N ASP A 54 -10.56 -9.26 -11.33
CA ASP A 54 -10.50 -10.66 -11.75
C ASP A 54 -9.11 -11.23 -11.52
N VAL A 55 -8.06 -10.43 -11.75
CA VAL A 55 -6.69 -10.80 -11.38
C VAL A 55 -6.54 -10.95 -9.87
N ALA A 56 -7.08 -10.01 -9.09
CA ALA A 56 -7.00 -10.04 -7.63
C ALA A 56 -7.69 -11.28 -7.04
N VAL A 57 -8.86 -11.66 -7.56
CA VAL A 57 -9.59 -12.87 -7.13
C VAL A 57 -8.78 -14.15 -7.41
N ARG A 58 -8.00 -14.20 -8.49
CA ARG A 58 -7.15 -15.37 -8.79
C ARG A 58 -5.91 -15.49 -7.88
N LEU A 59 -5.50 -14.41 -7.22
CA LEU A 59 -4.36 -14.38 -6.30
C LEU A 59 -4.75 -14.68 -4.84
N ALA A 60 -6.04 -14.58 -4.51
CA ALA A 60 -6.59 -14.84 -3.18
C ALA A 60 -6.72 -16.34 -2.91
#